data_AF-A0AAN4YSX5-F1
#
_entry.id   AF-A0AAN4YSX5-F1
#
_cell.length_a   1.000
_cell.length_b   1.000
_cell.length_c   1.000
_cell.angle_alpha   90.00
_cell.angle_beta   90.00
_cell.angle_gamma   90.00
#
_symmetry.space_group_name_H-M   'P 1'
#
loop_
_entity.id
_entity.type
_entity.pdbx_description
1 polymer ?
#
loop_
_entity_poly.entity_id
_entity_poly.type
_entity_poly.pdbx_seq_one_letter_code
_entity_poly.pdbx_strand_id
1 'polypeptide(L)'
;MIPVPAFLAQTAIASLEVDPSIEKMSTRDRLAKSILITGNTCRELELEVYTSPNTFCKMFTGPALRWEALGLLFTWAALALLNSPADDSLAAKLIAAHEANKAGSASTMVYCSNLCISLCKEYAPASEVLLWLLHESLTLTLQFYGDCSKFAIYTHQAIIVALKASLHFYGKLIVLGHQAWQRLSDLATEVLDPTIVKLGARIPFIFTQTRRKIIASAYWIDKSLASLHGQVPRITCLPQGFETPLDIDDDELLLKGFDLLHSHSSDWNQSGYTCPATYIRARYILGAFRDELFQLSLIASTADRLPKLE
;
A
#
# COMPACT_ATOMS: atom_id res chain seq x y z
N MET A 1 0.89 1.73 -9.68
CA MET A 1 1.58 0.72 -8.86
C MET A 1 2.75 1.43 -8.22
N ILE A 2 3.02 1.24 -6.94
CA ILE A 2 4.28 1.71 -6.33
C ILE A 2 5.32 0.63 -6.66
N PRO A 3 6.58 0.97 -6.97
CA PRO A 3 7.59 0.05 -7.55
C PRO A 3 7.93 -1.20 -6.72
N VAL A 4 7.57 -1.20 -5.43
CA VAL A 4 8.21 -2.09 -4.45
C VAL A 4 7.80 -3.56 -4.39
N PRO A 5 6.74 -4.01 -5.08
CA PRO A 5 6.38 -5.42 -5.07
C PRO A 5 7.20 -6.40 -5.90
N ALA A 6 7.46 -6.06 -7.17
CA ALA A 6 7.53 -7.11 -8.19
C ALA A 6 8.76 -8.02 -8.04
N PHE A 7 9.92 -7.42 -7.78
CA PHE A 7 11.18 -8.15 -7.61
C PHE A 7 11.18 -9.03 -6.34
N LEU A 8 10.59 -8.53 -5.24
CA LEU A 8 10.43 -9.28 -4.00
C LEU A 8 9.44 -10.44 -4.19
N ALA A 9 8.32 -10.18 -4.87
CA ALA A 9 7.28 -11.16 -5.15
C ALA A 9 7.84 -12.38 -5.90
N GLN A 10 8.53 -12.13 -7.01
CA GLN A 10 9.08 -13.19 -7.86
C GLN A 10 10.07 -14.07 -7.09
N THR A 11 10.97 -13.45 -6.34
CA THR A 11 11.99 -14.18 -5.58
C THR A 11 11.38 -14.97 -4.42
N ALA A 12 10.42 -14.39 -3.71
CA ALA A 12 9.72 -15.04 -2.61
C ALA A 12 8.87 -16.23 -3.09
N ILE A 13 8.14 -16.08 -4.20
CA ILE A 13 7.37 -17.17 -4.82
C ILE A 13 8.29 -18.32 -5.22
N ALA A 14 9.37 -18.02 -5.95
CA ALA A 14 10.34 -19.05 -6.36
C ALA A 14 10.94 -19.79 -5.16
N SER A 15 11.20 -19.09 -4.06
CA SER A 15 11.67 -19.73 -2.83
C SER A 15 10.62 -20.62 -2.16
N LEU A 16 9.34 -20.26 -2.22
CA LEU A 16 8.26 -21.02 -1.62
C LEU A 16 7.94 -22.30 -2.40
N GLU A 17 8.15 -22.31 -3.72
CA GLU A 17 7.95 -23.49 -4.58
C GLU A 17 8.95 -24.62 -4.30
N VAL A 18 10.16 -24.28 -3.84
CA VAL A 18 11.22 -25.26 -3.51
C VAL A 18 10.98 -25.93 -2.16
N ASP A 19 10.16 -25.32 -1.30
CA ASP A 19 9.85 -25.84 0.03
C ASP A 19 8.86 -27.02 -0.08
N PRO A 20 9.09 -28.17 0.57
CA PRO A 20 8.15 -29.29 0.54
C PRO A 20 6.73 -28.79 0.87
N SER A 21 5.76 -29.16 0.01
CA SER A 21 4.40 -28.62 0.07
C SER A 21 3.91 -28.59 1.53
N ILE A 22 3.59 -27.39 2.01
CA ILE A 22 3.18 -27.13 3.41
C ILE A 22 2.01 -28.05 3.81
N GLU A 23 1.22 -28.46 2.82
CA GLU A 23 0.12 -29.42 2.96
C GLU A 23 0.57 -30.80 3.46
N LYS A 24 1.78 -31.24 3.10
CA LYS A 24 2.34 -32.53 3.52
C LYS A 24 3.09 -32.48 4.86
N MET A 25 3.31 -31.29 5.42
CA MET A 25 4.01 -31.11 6.70
C MET A 25 3.15 -31.59 7.89
N SER A 26 3.80 -32.19 8.89
CA SER A 26 3.12 -32.52 10.14
C SER A 26 2.69 -31.25 10.89
N THR A 27 1.69 -31.36 11.77
CA THR A 27 1.24 -30.22 12.60
C THR A 27 2.39 -29.61 13.41
N ARG A 28 3.31 -30.45 13.91
CA ARG A 28 4.49 -30.02 14.64
C ARG A 28 5.42 -29.18 13.78
N ASP A 29 5.67 -29.60 12.53
CA ASP A 29 6.56 -28.89 11.62
C ASP A 29 5.94 -27.58 11.15
N ARG A 30 4.61 -27.54 10.93
CA ARG A 30 3.88 -26.29 10.64
C ARG A 30 4.00 -25.29 11.77
N LEU A 31 3.85 -25.74 13.02
CA LEU A 31 4.02 -24.90 14.20
C LEU A 31 5.47 -24.42 14.35
N ALA A 32 6.46 -25.29 14.15
CA ALA A 32 7.86 -24.89 14.19
C ALA A 32 8.17 -23.82 13.14
N LYS A 33 7.60 -23.95 11.94
CA LYS A 33 7.74 -22.98 10.86
C LYS A 33 7.05 -21.64 11.19
N SER A 34 5.85 -21.66 11.77
CA SER A 34 5.17 -20.42 12.17
C SER A 34 5.94 -19.70 13.28
N ILE A 35 6.50 -20.42 14.26
CA ILE A 35 7.36 -19.86 15.30
C ILE A 35 8.61 -19.23 14.69
N LEU A 36 9.24 -19.88 13.70
CA LEU A 36 10.40 -19.34 12.99
C LEU A 36 10.06 -18.02 12.27
N ILE A 37 8.96 -18.00 11.51
CA ILE A 37 8.52 -16.80 10.77
C ILE A 37 8.18 -15.66 11.74
N THR A 38 7.48 -15.95 12.85
CA THR A 38 7.21 -14.96 13.89
C THR A 38 8.50 -14.46 14.53
N GLY A 39 9.43 -15.36 14.87
CA GLY A 39 10.74 -15.00 15.43
C GLY A 39 11.57 -14.12 14.49
N ASN A 40 11.50 -14.35 13.18
CA ASN A 40 12.11 -13.47 12.19
C ASN A 40 11.41 -12.11 12.17
N THR A 41 10.07 -12.10 12.16
CA THR A 41 9.24 -10.87 12.14
C THR A 41 9.50 -9.97 13.35
N CYS A 42 9.77 -10.53 14.53
CA CYS A 42 10.11 -9.75 15.72
C CYS A 42 11.45 -9.01 15.63
N ARG A 43 12.33 -9.36 14.69
CA ARG A 43 13.66 -8.75 14.57
C ARG A 43 13.60 -7.50 13.72
N GLU A 44 14.36 -6.48 14.14
CA GLU A 44 14.57 -5.26 13.37
C GLU A 44 15.26 -5.55 12.04
N LEU A 45 14.82 -4.88 10.98
CA LEU A 45 15.39 -5.01 9.64
C LEU A 45 16.57 -4.06 9.51
N GLU A 46 17.77 -4.57 9.75
CA GLU A 46 19.00 -3.82 9.52
C GLU A 46 19.29 -3.73 8.01
N LEU A 47 18.95 -2.60 7.40
CA LEU A 47 19.30 -2.29 6.01
C LEU A 47 20.69 -1.67 5.99
N GLU A 48 21.67 -2.42 5.50
CA GLU A 48 23.01 -1.89 5.25
C GLU A 48 23.01 -0.96 4.02
N VAL A 49 23.93 0.01 4.05
CA VAL A 49 24.16 1.03 3.02
C VAL A 49 24.29 0.44 1.60
N TYR A 50 24.84 -0.76 1.47
CA TYR A 50 25.12 -1.42 0.19
C TYR A 50 24.29 -2.69 -0.02
N THR A 51 23.08 -2.74 0.53
CA THR A 51 22.20 -3.91 0.37
C THR A 51 21.85 -4.06 -1.11
N SER A 52 22.32 -5.14 -1.76
CA SER A 52 21.92 -5.44 -3.14
C SER A 52 20.45 -5.91 -3.20
N PRO A 53 19.74 -5.77 -4.34
CA PRO A 53 18.37 -6.27 -4.48
C PRO A 53 18.25 -7.76 -4.13
N ASN A 54 19.24 -8.57 -4.53
CA ASN A 54 19.26 -10.01 -4.23
C ASN A 54 19.50 -10.29 -2.74
N THR A 55 20.39 -9.52 -2.10
CA THR A 55 20.60 -9.60 -0.65
C THR A 55 19.33 -9.26 0.11
N PHE A 56 18.63 -8.20 -0.31
CA PHE A 56 17.35 -7.83 0.25
C PHE A 56 16.30 -8.93 0.10
N CYS A 57 16.11 -9.49 -1.10
CA CYS A 57 15.16 -10.59 -1.29
C CYS A 57 15.48 -11.79 -0.39
N LYS A 58 16.75 -12.12 -0.19
CA LYS A 58 17.18 -13.20 0.70
C LYS A 58 16.72 -13.00 2.15
N MET A 59 16.54 -11.76 2.61
CA MET A 59 16.03 -11.44 3.95
C MET A 59 14.54 -11.79 4.14
N PHE A 60 13.83 -12.15 3.08
CA PHE A 60 12.40 -12.48 3.09
C PHE A 60 12.09 -13.82 2.42
N THR A 61 13.10 -14.65 2.16
CA THR A 61 12.94 -15.95 1.48
C THR A 61 13.49 -17.10 2.33
N GLY A 62 13.06 -18.32 2.02
CA GLY A 62 13.49 -19.54 2.70
C GLY A 62 13.39 -19.46 4.23
N PRO A 63 14.47 -19.74 4.99
CA PRO A 63 14.44 -19.70 6.46
C PRO A 63 14.33 -18.28 7.04
N ALA A 64 14.55 -17.24 6.24
CA ALA A 64 14.44 -15.84 6.64
C ALA A 64 13.04 -15.26 6.37
N LEU A 65 12.07 -16.08 5.91
CA LEU A 65 10.72 -15.64 5.63
C LEU A 65 10.08 -14.92 6.83
N ARG A 66 9.36 -13.84 6.54
CA ARG A 66 8.67 -12.99 7.52
C ARG A 66 7.21 -12.78 7.16
N TRP A 67 6.38 -12.42 8.15
CA TRP A 67 4.94 -12.21 7.94
C TRP A 67 4.65 -11.02 7.02
N GLU A 68 5.51 -10.00 6.97
CA GLU A 68 5.34 -8.85 6.08
C GLU A 68 5.34 -9.28 4.61
N ALA A 69 6.28 -10.17 4.23
CA ALA A 69 6.40 -10.68 2.87
C ALA A 69 5.22 -11.60 2.50
N LEU A 70 4.79 -12.47 3.43
CA LEU A 70 3.61 -13.32 3.20
C LEU A 70 2.34 -12.48 3.03
N GLY A 71 2.15 -11.46 3.88
CA GLY A 71 1.04 -10.52 3.76
C GLY A 71 1.02 -9.82 2.41
N LEU A 72 2.19 -9.42 1.89
CA LEU A 72 2.33 -8.79 0.59
C LEU A 72 1.94 -9.76 -0.54
N LEU A 73 2.44 -11.00 -0.50
CA LEU A 73 2.10 -12.03 -1.49
C LEU A 73 0.59 -12.31 -1.53
N PHE A 74 -0.06 -12.47 -0.37
CA PHE A 74 -1.51 -12.66 -0.30
C PHE A 74 -2.27 -11.44 -0.84
N THR A 75 -1.80 -10.23 -0.54
CA THR A 75 -2.40 -8.98 -1.01
C THR A 75 -2.33 -8.89 -2.55
N TRP A 76 -1.18 -9.19 -3.14
CA TRP A 76 -1.01 -9.18 -4.60
C TRP A 76 -1.75 -10.31 -5.28
N ALA A 77 -1.81 -11.50 -4.69
CA ALA A 77 -2.63 -12.58 -5.20
C ALA A 77 -4.10 -12.16 -5.29
N ALA A 78 -4.63 -11.50 -4.24
CA ALA A 78 -5.98 -10.95 -4.27
C ALA A 78 -6.15 -9.86 -5.35
N LEU A 79 -5.22 -8.90 -5.45
CA LEU A 79 -5.25 -7.85 -6.46
C LEU A 79 -5.17 -8.40 -7.89
N ALA A 80 -4.32 -9.40 -8.13
CA ALA A 80 -4.18 -10.08 -9.40
C ALA A 80 -5.48 -10.80 -9.77
N LEU A 81 -6.09 -11.52 -8.82
CA LEU A 81 -7.39 -12.14 -9.03
C LEU A 81 -8.46 -11.09 -9.35
N LEU A 82 -8.55 -9.98 -8.62
CA LEU A 82 -9.55 -8.94 -8.88
C LEU A 82 -9.41 -8.28 -10.26
N ASN A 83 -8.19 -8.09 -10.73
CA ASN A 83 -7.90 -7.40 -12.00
C ASN A 83 -7.73 -8.34 -13.20
N SER A 84 -7.62 -9.65 -12.97
CA SER A 84 -7.50 -10.66 -14.02
C SER A 84 -8.77 -10.68 -14.90
N PRO A 85 -8.64 -10.80 -16.24
CA PRO A 85 -9.79 -10.92 -17.13
C PRO A 85 -10.61 -12.19 -16.88
N ALA A 86 -11.84 -12.24 -17.40
CA ALA A 86 -12.73 -13.39 -17.18
C ALA A 86 -12.19 -14.68 -17.83
N ASP A 87 -11.45 -14.54 -18.93
CA ASP A 87 -10.94 -15.65 -19.73
C ASP A 87 -9.48 -16.03 -19.39
N ASP A 88 -8.96 -15.56 -18.25
CA ASP A 88 -7.59 -15.84 -17.84
C ASP A 88 -7.41 -17.32 -17.47
N SER A 89 -6.69 -18.06 -18.32
CA SER A 89 -6.40 -19.49 -18.15
C SER A 89 -5.64 -19.78 -16.85
N LEU A 90 -4.77 -18.87 -16.38
CA LEU A 90 -4.02 -19.06 -15.14
C LEU A 90 -4.91 -18.88 -13.92
N ALA A 91 -5.74 -17.83 -13.91
CA ALA A 91 -6.74 -17.64 -12.86
C ALA A 91 -7.72 -18.81 -12.81
N ALA A 92 -8.20 -19.28 -13.98
CA ALA A 92 -9.10 -20.43 -14.06
C ALA A 92 -8.48 -21.71 -13.49
N LYS A 93 -7.19 -21.99 -13.76
CA LYS A 93 -6.49 -23.14 -13.18
C LYS A 93 -6.35 -23.06 -11.66
N LEU A 94 -6.01 -21.89 -11.12
CA LEU A 94 -5.89 -21.67 -9.68
C LEU A 94 -7.24 -21.86 -8.96
N ILE A 95 -8.30 -21.31 -9.55
CA ILE A 95 -9.69 -21.44 -9.08
C ILE A 95 -10.12 -22.92 -9.09
N ALA A 96 -9.87 -23.62 -10.21
CA ALA A 96 -10.22 -25.03 -10.37
C ALA A 96 -9.47 -25.95 -9.40
N ALA A 97 -8.22 -25.64 -9.06
CA ALA A 97 -7.42 -26.43 -8.14
C ALA A 97 -7.93 -26.42 -6.69
N HIS A 98 -8.78 -25.45 -6.32
CA HIS A 98 -9.25 -25.26 -4.93
C HIS A 98 -10.78 -25.31 -4.80
N GLU A 99 -11.49 -25.76 -5.85
CA GLU A 99 -12.97 -25.83 -5.91
C GLU A 99 -13.69 -24.54 -5.47
N ALA A 100 -13.01 -23.40 -5.55
CA ALA A 100 -13.53 -22.10 -5.15
C ALA A 100 -13.98 -21.32 -6.39
N ASN A 101 -14.85 -20.32 -6.24
CA ASN A 101 -15.05 -19.33 -7.29
C ASN A 101 -14.04 -18.18 -7.13
N LYS A 102 -13.85 -17.36 -8.18
CA LYS A 102 -12.90 -16.24 -8.20
C LYS A 102 -13.02 -15.31 -6.98
N ALA A 103 -14.26 -15.00 -6.58
CA ALA A 103 -14.55 -14.14 -5.43
C ALA A 103 -14.16 -14.80 -4.10
N GLY A 104 -14.41 -16.11 -3.95
CA GLY A 104 -14.01 -16.92 -2.80
C GLY A 104 -12.49 -16.98 -2.66
N SER A 105 -11.77 -17.27 -3.75
CA SER A 105 -10.30 -17.26 -3.75
C SER A 105 -9.75 -15.88 -3.35
N ALA A 106 -10.27 -14.79 -3.94
CA ALA A 106 -9.86 -13.44 -3.57
C ALA A 106 -10.17 -13.13 -2.10
N SER A 107 -11.34 -13.53 -1.59
CA SER A 107 -11.71 -13.35 -0.19
C SER A 107 -10.79 -14.11 0.78
N THR A 108 -10.38 -15.33 0.44
CA THR A 108 -9.42 -16.10 1.23
C THR A 108 -8.06 -15.41 1.26
N MET A 109 -7.59 -14.90 0.12
CA MET A 109 -6.33 -14.15 0.06
C MET A 109 -6.38 -12.85 0.87
N VAL A 110 -7.50 -12.12 0.82
CA VAL A 110 -7.76 -10.94 1.68
C VAL A 110 -7.71 -11.33 3.16
N TYR A 111 -8.36 -12.43 3.54
CA TYR A 111 -8.36 -12.93 4.91
C TYR A 111 -6.94 -13.28 5.39
N CYS A 112 -6.16 -14.00 4.59
CA CYS A 112 -4.77 -14.34 4.90
C CYS A 112 -3.87 -13.10 5.01
N SER A 113 -4.03 -12.12 4.12
CA SER A 113 -3.32 -10.82 4.21
C SER A 113 -3.65 -10.11 5.52
N ASN A 114 -4.93 -10.04 5.90
CA ASN A 114 -5.37 -9.40 7.14
C ASN A 114 -4.77 -10.07 8.38
N LEU A 115 -4.67 -11.41 8.41
CA LEU A 115 -4.01 -12.13 9.50
C LEU A 115 -2.52 -11.79 9.58
N CYS A 116 -1.83 -11.74 8.44
CA CYS A 116 -0.41 -11.34 8.41
C CYS A 116 -0.21 -9.93 8.94
N ILE A 117 -1.09 -8.98 8.57
CA ILE A 117 -1.05 -7.60 9.09
C ILE A 117 -1.25 -7.58 10.60
N SER A 118 -2.21 -8.33 11.13
CA SER A 118 -2.44 -8.40 12.59
C SER A 118 -1.20 -8.90 13.32
N LEU A 119 -0.55 -9.95 12.81
CA LEU A 119 0.70 -10.46 13.38
C LEU A 119 1.84 -9.45 13.27
N CYS A 120 1.98 -8.76 12.14
CA CYS A 120 3.01 -7.75 11.97
C CYS A 120 2.81 -6.57 12.93
N LYS A 121 1.57 -6.11 13.13
CA LYS A 121 1.29 -5.02 14.09
C LYS A 121 1.55 -5.42 15.54
N GLU A 122 1.38 -6.69 15.89
CA GLU A 122 1.60 -7.18 17.24
C GLU A 122 3.08 -7.39 17.54
N TYR A 123 3.85 -7.86 16.55
CA TYR A 123 5.20 -8.37 16.78
C TYR A 123 6.31 -7.64 16.01
N ALA A 124 6.01 -7.04 14.86
CA ALA A 124 7.05 -6.43 14.03
C ALA A 124 7.43 -5.03 14.53
N PRO A 125 8.72 -4.69 14.57
CA PRO A 125 9.13 -3.31 14.68
C PRO A 125 8.76 -2.53 13.40
N ALA A 126 8.76 -1.21 13.50
CA ALA A 126 8.50 -0.34 12.36
C ALA A 126 9.49 -0.65 11.22
N SER A 127 8.96 -0.96 10.03
CA SER A 127 9.77 -1.35 8.88
C SER A 127 9.20 -0.84 7.58
N GLU A 128 10.08 -0.58 6.61
CA GLU A 128 9.66 -0.16 5.26
C GLU A 128 8.77 -1.21 4.58
N VAL A 129 8.99 -2.50 4.83
CA VAL A 129 8.19 -3.58 4.22
C VAL A 129 6.79 -3.68 4.84
N LEU A 130 6.66 -3.45 6.15
CA LEU A 130 5.34 -3.31 6.78
C LEU A 130 4.59 -2.10 6.22
N LEU A 131 5.28 -0.99 5.98
CA LEU A 131 4.69 0.18 5.35
C LEU A 131 4.17 -0.14 3.94
N TRP A 132 4.93 -0.91 3.14
CA TRP A 132 4.48 -1.39 1.82
C TRP A 132 3.23 -2.27 1.96
N LEU A 133 3.22 -3.20 2.92
CA LEU A 133 2.07 -4.07 3.17
C LEU A 133 0.81 -3.29 3.50
N LEU A 134 0.90 -2.30 4.40
CA LEU A 134 -0.24 -1.48 4.78
C LEU A 134 -0.77 -0.65 3.61
N HIS A 135 0.12 -0.11 2.76
CA HIS A 135 -0.28 0.65 1.57
C HIS A 135 -0.96 -0.24 0.51
N GLU A 136 -0.38 -1.39 0.19
CA GLU A 136 -0.97 -2.34 -0.76
C GLU A 136 -2.29 -2.93 -0.21
N SER A 137 -2.39 -3.17 1.10
CA SER A 137 -3.63 -3.60 1.75
C SER A 137 -4.72 -2.53 1.71
N LEU A 138 -4.37 -1.25 1.85
CA LEU A 138 -5.30 -0.14 1.65
C LEU A 138 -5.79 -0.11 0.19
N THR A 139 -4.89 -0.27 -0.77
CA THR A 139 -5.24 -0.35 -2.20
C THR A 139 -6.17 -1.53 -2.49
N LEU A 140 -5.87 -2.71 -1.94
CA LEU A 140 -6.73 -3.88 -2.04
C LEU A 140 -8.09 -3.65 -1.37
N THR A 141 -8.15 -3.01 -0.20
CA THR A 141 -9.41 -2.73 0.49
C THR A 141 -10.29 -1.80 -0.34
N LEU A 142 -9.71 -0.76 -0.94
CA LEU A 142 -10.40 0.16 -1.85
C LEU A 142 -10.93 -0.56 -3.11
N GLN A 143 -10.27 -1.63 -3.55
CA GLN A 143 -10.68 -2.42 -4.72
C GLN A 143 -11.68 -3.53 -4.41
N PHE A 144 -11.40 -4.34 -3.38
CA PHE A 144 -12.09 -5.58 -3.06
C PHE A 144 -13.50 -5.34 -2.54
N TYR A 145 -13.66 -4.39 -1.62
CA TYR A 145 -14.96 -4.11 -1.06
C TYR A 145 -15.78 -3.20 -2.00
N GLY A 146 -15.12 -2.43 -2.88
CA GLY A 146 -15.77 -1.44 -3.73
C GLY A 146 -16.23 -1.99 -5.09
N ASP A 147 -17.53 -1.86 -5.41
CA ASP A 147 -18.00 -1.91 -6.81
C ASP A 147 -17.59 -0.64 -7.59
N CYS A 148 -17.04 0.37 -6.92
CA CYS A 148 -16.50 1.61 -7.50
C CYS A 148 -15.00 1.50 -7.88
N SER A 149 -14.39 0.32 -7.73
CA SER A 149 -12.94 0.10 -7.82
C SER A 149 -12.35 0.27 -9.23
N LYS A 150 -13.15 0.08 -10.28
CA LYS A 150 -12.73 0.45 -11.65
C LYS A 150 -12.63 1.97 -11.85
N PHE A 151 -13.25 2.76 -10.97
CA PHE A 151 -13.34 4.22 -11.10
C PHE A 151 -12.33 4.99 -10.23
N ALA A 152 -12.04 4.54 -9.01
CA ALA A 152 -11.18 5.30 -8.09
C ALA A 152 -9.67 5.28 -8.45
N ILE A 153 -9.20 4.24 -9.15
CA ILE A 153 -7.77 4.06 -9.47
C ILE A 153 -7.47 4.40 -10.94
N TYR A 154 -8.46 4.33 -11.83
CA TYR A 154 -8.27 4.49 -13.28
C TYR A 154 -9.10 5.59 -13.96
N THR A 155 -10.07 6.26 -13.31
CA THR A 155 -10.82 7.35 -13.97
C THR A 155 -10.80 8.68 -13.21
N HIS A 156 -10.43 9.72 -13.97
CA HIS A 156 -10.25 11.11 -13.58
C HIS A 156 -11.53 11.86 -13.14
N GLN A 157 -12.62 11.19 -12.77
CA GLN A 157 -13.94 11.83 -12.61
C GLN A 157 -14.65 11.41 -11.32
N ALA A 158 -14.08 11.81 -10.18
CA ALA A 158 -14.76 11.76 -8.88
C ALA A 158 -16.07 12.59 -8.85
N ILE A 159 -16.22 13.58 -9.74
CA ILE A 159 -17.41 14.47 -9.80
C ILE A 159 -18.64 13.77 -10.43
N ILE A 160 -18.45 12.84 -11.37
CA ILE A 160 -19.57 12.15 -12.05
C ILE A 160 -20.14 11.01 -11.20
N VAL A 161 -19.30 10.34 -10.38
CA VAL A 161 -19.74 9.28 -9.47
C VAL A 161 -20.57 9.85 -8.31
N ALA A 162 -20.20 11.03 -7.79
CA ALA A 162 -20.98 11.71 -6.76
C ALA A 162 -22.40 12.09 -7.23
N LEU A 163 -22.58 12.40 -8.52
CA LEU A 163 -23.88 12.76 -9.10
C LEU A 163 -24.73 11.54 -9.54
N LYS A 164 -24.13 10.36 -9.74
CA LYS A 164 -24.85 9.15 -10.19
C LYS A 164 -25.25 8.19 -9.06
N ALA A 165 -24.71 8.37 -7.85
CA ALA A 165 -24.89 7.47 -6.71
C ALA A 165 -26.10 7.77 -5.82
N SER A 166 -26.95 8.75 -6.14
CA SER A 166 -27.91 9.30 -5.19
C SER A 166 -29.11 8.44 -4.79
N LEU A 167 -29.33 7.20 -5.26
CA LEU A 167 -30.58 6.51 -4.86
C LEU A 167 -30.59 5.00 -4.54
N HIS A 168 -29.51 4.23 -4.59
CA HIS A 168 -29.61 2.78 -4.27
C HIS A 168 -28.43 2.12 -3.53
N PHE A 169 -27.39 2.85 -3.11
CA PHE A 169 -26.12 2.21 -2.67
C PHE A 169 -25.56 2.64 -1.30
N TYR A 170 -26.34 3.36 -0.49
CA TYR A 170 -25.85 3.95 0.76
C TYR A 170 -25.32 2.92 1.78
N GLY A 171 -25.95 1.75 1.91
CA GLY A 171 -25.55 0.73 2.90
C GLY A 171 -24.15 0.15 2.66
N LYS A 172 -23.81 -0.16 1.39
CA LYS A 172 -22.51 -0.74 1.03
C LYS A 172 -21.40 0.34 1.05
N LEU A 173 -21.73 1.58 0.70
CA LEU A 173 -20.80 2.72 0.75
C LEU A 173 -20.34 3.07 2.18
N ILE A 174 -21.21 2.91 3.18
CA ILE A 174 -20.87 3.18 4.59
C ILE A 174 -19.89 2.14 5.14
N VAL A 175 -20.12 0.86 4.84
CA VAL A 175 -19.23 -0.25 5.26
C VAL A 175 -17.86 -0.12 4.60
N LEU A 176 -17.84 0.30 3.33
CA LEU A 176 -16.62 0.61 2.57
C LEU A 176 -15.81 1.72 3.20
N GLY A 177 -16.49 2.82 3.52
CA GLY A 177 -15.89 3.94 4.20
C GLY A 177 -15.18 3.46 5.45
N HIS A 178 -15.86 2.75 6.34
CA HIS A 178 -15.29 2.34 7.62
C HIS A 178 -14.00 1.50 7.49
N GLN A 179 -14.01 0.45 6.66
CA GLN A 179 -12.82 -0.42 6.52
C GLN A 179 -11.65 0.28 5.83
N ALA A 180 -11.91 1.03 4.76
CA ALA A 180 -10.88 1.82 4.09
C ALA A 180 -10.32 2.91 5.01
N TRP A 181 -11.19 3.55 5.80
CA TRP A 181 -10.79 4.55 6.81
C TRP A 181 -9.95 3.95 7.93
N GLN A 182 -10.29 2.76 8.42
CA GLN A 182 -9.46 2.05 9.40
C GLN A 182 -8.07 1.73 8.83
N ARG A 183 -8.01 1.17 7.61
CA ARG A 183 -6.74 0.87 6.94
C ARG A 183 -5.89 2.10 6.68
N LEU A 184 -6.52 3.20 6.29
CA LEU A 184 -5.83 4.47 6.13
C LEU A 184 -5.31 5.00 7.48
N SER A 185 -6.05 4.79 8.57
CA SER A 185 -5.60 5.20 9.92
C SER A 185 -4.35 4.43 10.35
N ASP A 186 -4.34 3.13 10.07
CA ASP A 186 -3.17 2.28 10.31
C ASP A 186 -1.96 2.79 9.52
N LEU A 187 -2.14 3.04 8.21
CA LEU A 187 -1.08 3.53 7.34
C LEU A 187 -0.59 4.92 7.77
N ALA A 188 -1.50 5.83 8.14
CA ALA A 188 -1.16 7.17 8.60
C ALA A 188 -0.29 7.14 9.87
N THR A 189 -0.56 6.20 10.78
CA THR A 189 0.22 6.02 12.01
C THR A 189 1.67 5.66 11.69
N GLU A 190 1.89 4.70 10.79
CA GLU A 190 3.24 4.27 10.37
C GLU A 190 3.97 5.32 9.50
N VAL A 191 3.22 6.02 8.63
CA VAL A 191 3.77 7.07 7.76
C VAL A 191 4.34 8.22 8.58
N LEU A 192 3.59 8.63 9.62
CA LEU A 192 3.93 9.76 10.47
C LEU A 192 4.90 9.38 11.60
N ASP A 193 5.20 8.08 11.79
CA ASP A 193 6.16 7.64 12.79
C ASP A 193 7.58 8.15 12.45
N PRO A 194 8.18 9.01 13.30
CA PRO A 194 9.53 9.53 13.08
C PRO A 194 10.62 8.49 13.34
N THR A 195 10.33 7.35 13.97
CA THR A 195 11.32 6.31 14.27
C THR A 195 11.86 5.67 12.99
N ILE A 196 11.02 5.52 11.96
CA ILE A 196 11.46 5.03 10.65
C ILE A 196 12.42 6.02 9.97
N VAL A 197 12.28 7.32 10.26
CA VAL A 197 13.11 8.41 9.70
C VAL A 197 14.50 8.49 10.36
N LYS A 198 14.72 7.85 11.53
CA LYS A 198 16.05 7.84 12.19
C LYS A 198 17.14 7.10 11.42
N LEU A 199 16.82 6.37 10.36
CA LEU A 199 17.81 5.79 9.43
C LEU A 199 18.41 6.82 8.44
N GLY A 200 18.11 8.12 8.60
CA GLY A 200 18.35 9.23 7.67
C GLY A 200 19.79 9.58 7.22
N ALA A 201 20.74 8.65 7.20
CA ALA A 201 22.03 8.85 6.54
C ALA A 201 22.51 7.67 5.68
N ARG A 202 21.82 6.52 5.68
CA ARG A 202 22.41 5.25 5.21
C ARG A 202 21.43 4.27 4.52
N ILE A 203 20.25 4.73 4.08
CA ILE A 203 19.27 3.86 3.40
C ILE A 203 19.45 3.96 1.88
N PRO A 204 19.38 2.84 1.14
CA PRO A 204 19.32 2.87 -0.31
C PRO A 204 18.19 3.77 -0.84
N PHE A 205 18.44 4.44 -1.96
CA PHE A 205 17.55 5.42 -2.56
C PHE A 205 16.14 4.88 -2.84
N ILE A 206 16.03 3.61 -3.20
CA ILE A 206 14.75 2.93 -3.45
C ILE A 206 13.79 3.08 -2.28
N PHE A 207 14.23 2.81 -1.04
CA PHE A 207 13.37 2.91 0.15
C PHE A 207 12.91 4.35 0.39
N THR A 208 13.80 5.31 0.18
CA THR A 208 13.46 6.74 0.33
C THR A 208 12.42 7.14 -0.72
N GLN A 209 12.59 6.75 -1.97
CA GLN A 209 11.63 7.06 -3.03
C GLN A 209 10.30 6.33 -2.83
N THR A 210 10.31 5.07 -2.39
CA THR A 210 9.10 4.29 -2.17
C THR A 210 8.31 4.84 -0.99
N ARG A 211 9.00 5.24 0.08
CA ARG A 211 8.38 5.93 1.20
C ARG A 211 7.72 7.22 0.73
N ARG A 212 8.42 8.07 -0.02
CA ARG A 212 7.83 9.30 -0.59
C ARG A 212 6.59 9.03 -1.45
N LYS A 213 6.64 7.99 -2.31
CA LYS A 213 5.51 7.55 -3.14
C LYS A 213 4.30 7.11 -2.26
N ILE A 214 4.55 6.36 -1.19
CA ILE A 214 3.51 5.91 -0.25
C ILE A 214 2.87 7.08 0.50
N ILE A 215 3.68 7.98 1.05
CA ILE A 215 3.19 9.16 1.78
C ILE A 215 2.33 10.03 0.86
N ALA A 216 2.81 10.33 -0.35
CA ALA A 216 2.07 11.10 -1.35
C ALA A 216 0.74 10.43 -1.73
N SER A 217 0.75 9.11 -1.91
CA SER A 217 -0.46 8.33 -2.20
C SER A 217 -1.44 8.33 -1.02
N ALA A 218 -0.97 8.13 0.20
CA ALA A 218 -1.78 8.09 1.41
C ALA A 218 -2.46 9.45 1.64
N TYR A 219 -1.71 10.54 1.45
CA TYR A 219 -2.22 11.91 1.53
C TYR A 219 -3.38 12.14 0.55
N TRP A 220 -3.22 11.77 -0.72
CA TRP A 220 -4.30 11.86 -1.71
C TRP A 220 -5.54 11.02 -1.32
N ILE A 221 -5.32 9.77 -0.88
CA ILE A 221 -6.41 8.86 -0.50
C ILE A 221 -7.17 9.44 0.70
N ASP A 222 -6.47 9.97 1.70
CA ASP A 222 -7.06 10.63 2.87
C ASP A 222 -7.98 11.79 2.48
N LYS A 223 -7.50 12.73 1.66
CA LYS A 223 -8.35 13.84 1.19
C LYS A 223 -9.51 13.36 0.35
N SER A 224 -9.31 12.35 -0.48
CA SER A 224 -10.37 11.78 -1.33
C SER A 224 -11.47 11.12 -0.49
N LEU A 225 -11.09 10.33 0.52
CA LEU A 225 -12.04 9.68 1.42
C LEU A 225 -12.74 10.69 2.33
N ALA A 226 -12.02 11.71 2.83
CA ALA A 226 -12.58 12.81 3.61
C ALA A 226 -13.69 13.51 2.83
N SER A 227 -13.43 13.84 1.55
CA SER A 227 -14.40 14.55 0.71
C SER A 227 -15.64 13.71 0.43
N LEU A 228 -15.45 12.40 0.22
CA LEU A 228 -16.55 11.50 -0.09
C LEU A 228 -17.49 11.26 1.10
N HIS A 229 -16.95 11.19 2.32
CA HIS A 229 -17.70 10.83 3.52
C HIS A 229 -18.08 12.02 4.39
N GLY A 230 -17.68 13.24 4.02
CA GLY A 230 -17.85 14.44 4.86
C GLY A 230 -17.10 14.35 6.19
N GLN A 231 -15.98 13.62 6.22
CA GLN A 231 -15.16 13.44 7.42
C GLN A 231 -13.96 14.40 7.40
N VAL A 232 -13.39 14.66 8.58
CA VAL A 232 -12.15 15.43 8.69
C VAL A 232 -10.98 14.56 8.20
N PRO A 233 -10.12 15.07 7.29
CA PRO A 233 -8.89 14.38 6.89
C PRO A 233 -8.01 14.00 8.10
N ARG A 234 -7.41 12.81 8.09
CA ARG A 234 -6.52 12.33 9.17
C ARG A 234 -5.09 12.78 8.98
N ILE A 235 -4.61 12.84 7.74
CA ILE A 235 -3.25 13.31 7.42
C ILE A 235 -3.34 14.82 7.21
N THR A 236 -3.44 15.55 8.30
CA THR A 236 -3.55 17.03 8.29
C THR A 236 -2.24 17.71 7.94
N CYS A 237 -1.10 17.10 8.25
CA CYS A 237 0.22 17.57 7.89
C CYS A 237 1.11 16.41 7.43
N LEU A 238 2.06 16.74 6.57
CA LEU A 238 3.10 15.82 6.14
C LEU A 238 4.31 15.92 7.08
N PRO A 239 5.17 14.89 7.12
CA PRO A 239 6.41 14.96 7.87
C PRO A 239 7.25 16.19 7.51
N GLN A 240 7.94 16.76 8.51
CA GLN A 240 8.82 17.90 8.27
C GLN A 240 9.91 17.54 7.25
N GLY A 241 10.12 18.40 6.25
CA GLY A 241 11.09 18.14 5.18
C GLY A 241 10.63 17.11 4.16
N PHE A 242 9.33 16.78 4.10
CA PHE A 242 8.80 15.93 3.04
C PHE A 242 9.07 16.53 1.65
N GLU A 243 9.79 15.75 0.84
CA GLU A 243 10.00 16.05 -0.57
C GLU A 243 9.06 15.19 -1.42
N THR A 244 8.53 15.78 -2.49
CA THR A 244 7.67 15.03 -3.42
C THR A 244 8.44 13.87 -4.06
N PRO A 245 7.77 12.73 -4.32
CA PRO A 245 8.42 11.59 -4.97
C PRO A 245 8.92 11.99 -6.35
N LEU A 246 10.11 11.55 -6.74
CA LEU A 246 10.66 11.85 -8.06
C LEU A 246 9.85 11.13 -9.16
N ASP A 247 9.78 11.75 -10.33
CA ASP A 247 9.06 11.20 -11.49
C ASP A 247 9.91 10.18 -12.25
N ILE A 248 10.28 9.11 -11.54
CA ILE A 248 11.18 8.05 -12.02
C ILE A 248 10.38 6.76 -12.20
N ASP A 249 10.63 6.11 -13.33
CA ASP A 249 10.04 4.81 -13.66
C ASP A 249 10.49 3.71 -12.68
N ASP A 250 9.65 2.70 -12.50
CA ASP A 250 9.88 1.65 -11.51
C ASP A 250 11.08 0.77 -11.90
N ASP A 251 11.29 0.50 -13.19
CA ASP A 251 12.45 -0.27 -13.67
C ASP A 251 13.76 0.52 -13.48
N GLU A 252 13.73 1.83 -13.75
CA GLU A 252 14.87 2.71 -13.51
C GLU A 252 15.20 2.81 -12.02
N LEU A 253 14.17 2.86 -11.16
CA LEU A 253 14.36 2.86 -9.71
C LEU A 253 14.95 1.54 -9.21
N LEU A 254 14.62 0.40 -9.81
CA LEU A 254 15.21 -0.89 -9.43
C LEU A 254 16.67 -1.02 -9.88
N LEU A 255 16.99 -0.51 -11.07
CA LEU A 255 18.35 -0.55 -11.62
C LEU A 255 19.31 0.38 -10.88
N LYS A 256 18.86 1.60 -10.50
CA LYS A 256 19.71 2.66 -9.94
C LYS A 256 19.47 2.91 -8.45
N GLY A 257 18.37 2.43 -7.89
CA GLY A 257 17.93 2.84 -6.55
C GLY A 257 18.60 2.14 -5.39
N PHE A 258 19.46 1.17 -5.67
CA PHE A 258 20.36 0.61 -4.66
C PHE A 258 21.71 1.36 -4.58
N ASP A 259 21.96 2.33 -5.47
CA ASP A 259 23.08 3.26 -5.39
C ASP A 259 22.74 4.50 -4.55
N LEU A 260 23.73 5.07 -3.85
CA LEU A 260 23.54 6.16 -2.87
C LEU A 260 23.52 7.57 -3.46
N LEU A 261 24.05 7.77 -4.67
CA LEU A 261 24.45 9.08 -5.17
C LEU A 261 23.92 9.34 -6.58
N HIS A 262 22.74 9.94 -6.66
CA HIS A 262 22.30 10.57 -7.89
C HIS A 262 21.62 11.91 -7.56
N SER A 263 22.18 12.99 -8.12
CA SER A 263 21.49 14.28 -8.18
C SER A 263 20.36 14.14 -9.19
N HIS A 264 19.15 13.95 -8.69
CA HIS A 264 17.95 13.93 -9.51
C HIS A 264 17.21 15.24 -9.31
N SER A 265 16.86 15.93 -10.41
CA SER A 265 16.01 17.11 -10.32
C SER A 265 14.61 16.70 -9.89
N SER A 266 13.94 17.56 -9.13
CA SER A 266 12.54 17.39 -8.74
C SER A 266 11.55 17.55 -9.90
N ASP A 267 12.07 17.68 -11.12
CA ASP A 267 11.29 17.96 -12.31
C ASP A 267 10.47 16.75 -12.73
N TRP A 268 9.47 17.02 -13.55
CA TRP A 268 8.71 15.97 -14.21
C TRP A 268 9.58 15.23 -15.21
N ASN A 269 9.21 13.99 -15.49
CA ASN A 269 9.87 13.17 -16.48
C ASN A 269 9.86 13.88 -17.84
N GLN A 270 11.05 14.17 -18.35
CA GLN A 270 11.23 14.89 -19.63
C GLN A 270 11.11 13.96 -20.85
N SER A 271 11.04 12.63 -20.66
CA SER A 271 10.98 11.65 -21.75
C SER A 271 9.64 11.60 -22.49
N GLY A 272 8.63 12.36 -22.06
CA GLY A 272 7.31 12.42 -22.72
C GLY A 272 6.38 11.23 -22.45
N TYR A 273 6.85 10.21 -21.73
CA TYR A 273 6.04 9.07 -21.29
C TYR A 273 5.60 9.22 -19.83
N THR A 274 4.37 8.80 -19.52
CA THR A 274 3.86 8.77 -18.15
C THR A 274 4.24 7.45 -17.47
N CYS A 275 4.78 7.53 -16.25
CA CYS A 275 5.05 6.37 -15.41
C CYS A 275 4.13 6.39 -14.18
N PRO A 276 4.07 5.31 -13.38
CA PRO A 276 3.26 5.29 -12.16
C PRO A 276 3.57 6.44 -11.19
N ALA A 277 4.84 6.87 -11.11
CA ALA A 277 5.26 8.00 -10.29
C ALA A 277 4.61 9.33 -10.74
N THR A 278 4.44 9.52 -12.05
CA THR A 278 3.78 10.70 -12.64
C THR A 278 2.36 10.86 -12.08
N TYR A 279 1.60 9.77 -12.05
CA TYR A 279 0.23 9.79 -11.51
C TYR A 279 0.18 9.99 -10.00
N ILE A 280 1.15 9.45 -9.25
CA ILE A 280 1.25 9.66 -7.80
C ILE A 280 1.52 11.15 -7.52
N ARG A 281 2.46 11.77 -8.23
CA ARG A 281 2.76 13.21 -8.12
C ARG A 281 1.55 14.07 -8.48
N ALA A 282 0.86 13.76 -9.59
CA ALA A 282 -0.33 14.51 -10.00
C ALA A 282 -1.46 14.42 -8.96
N ARG A 283 -1.71 13.22 -8.42
CA ARG A 283 -2.70 13.01 -7.35
C ARG A 283 -2.33 13.70 -6.05
N TYR A 284 -1.05 13.72 -5.71
CA TYR A 284 -0.55 14.47 -4.56
C TYR A 284 -0.88 15.96 -4.69
N ILE A 285 -0.60 16.57 -5.84
CA ILE A 285 -0.92 17.99 -6.12
C ILE A 285 -2.44 18.23 -5.99
N LEU A 286 -3.26 17.35 -6.56
CA LEU A 286 -4.72 17.43 -6.41
C LEU A 286 -5.16 17.27 -4.95
N GLY A 287 -4.46 16.46 -4.15
CA GLY A 287 -4.67 16.31 -2.73
C GLY A 287 -4.39 17.59 -1.96
N ALA A 288 -3.32 18.30 -2.31
CA ALA A 288 -2.95 19.58 -1.68
C ALA A 288 -4.04 20.63 -1.93
N PHE A 289 -4.54 20.76 -3.16
CA PHE A 289 -5.67 21.64 -3.45
C PHE A 289 -6.93 21.27 -2.64
N ARG A 290 -7.22 19.98 -2.46
CA ARG A 290 -8.35 19.56 -1.62
C ARG A 290 -8.16 19.90 -0.16
N ASP A 291 -6.94 19.78 0.35
CA ASP A 291 -6.62 20.12 1.73
C ASP A 291 -6.80 21.62 2.00
N GLU A 292 -6.34 22.47 1.09
CA GLU A 292 -6.61 23.91 1.13
C GLU A 292 -8.11 24.20 1.15
N LEU A 293 -8.90 23.55 0.28
CA LEU A 293 -10.35 23.69 0.26
C LEU A 293 -11.01 23.25 1.59
N PHE A 294 -10.51 22.18 2.21
CA PHE A 294 -10.97 21.75 3.54
C PHE A 294 -10.69 22.79 4.62
N GLN A 295 -9.48 23.35 4.63
CA GLN A 295 -9.08 24.38 5.58
C GLN A 295 -9.95 25.64 5.41
N LEU A 296 -10.19 26.08 4.17
CA LEU A 296 -11.08 27.22 3.88
C LEU A 296 -12.53 26.94 4.32
N SER A 297 -13.03 25.75 4.07
CA SER A 297 -14.39 25.35 4.47
C SER A 297 -14.55 25.32 6.00
N LEU A 298 -13.52 24.86 6.71
CA LEU A 298 -13.50 24.86 8.17
C LEU A 298 -13.51 26.29 8.71
N ILE A 299 -12.66 27.17 8.16
CA ILE A 299 -12.60 28.59 8.54
C ILE A 299 -13.96 29.26 8.31
N ALA A 300 -14.57 29.05 7.13
CA ALA A 300 -15.89 29.60 6.80
C ALA A 300 -16.97 29.12 7.80
N SER A 301 -16.97 27.83 8.16
CA SER A 301 -17.91 27.30 9.15
C SER A 301 -17.69 27.88 10.55
N THR A 302 -16.43 28.15 10.94
CA THR A 302 -16.15 28.78 12.23
C THR A 302 -16.53 30.26 12.26
N ALA A 303 -16.39 30.98 11.15
CA ALA A 303 -16.78 32.38 11.03
C ALA A 303 -18.31 32.56 11.14
N ASP A 304 -19.08 31.62 10.58
CA ASP A 304 -20.55 31.64 10.63
C ASP A 304 -21.12 31.25 12.01
N ARG A 305 -20.30 30.64 12.87
CA ARG A 305 -20.65 30.26 14.25
C ARG A 305 -20.28 31.31 15.31
N LEU A 306 -19.55 32.35 14.95
CA LEU A 306 -19.31 33.47 15.86
C LEU A 306 -20.66 34.21 16.07
N PRO A 307 -21.16 34.32 17.31
CA PRO A 307 -22.37 35.10 17.54
C PRO A 307 -22.10 36.52 17.06
N LYS A 308 -23.03 37.07 16.27
CA LYS A 308 -23.06 38.51 16.01
C LYS A 308 -23.11 39.18 17.38
N LEU A 309 -22.00 39.78 17.79
CA LEU A 309 -21.95 40.68 18.94
C LEU A 309 -22.82 41.89 18.55
N GLU A 310 -24.08 41.85 18.95
CA GLU A 310 -24.96 43.02 19.09
C GLU A 310 -24.66 43.74 20.41
#